data_AF-A0A519LUD8-F1
#
_entry.id   AF-A0A519LUD8-F1
#
_cell.length_a   1.000
_cell.length_b   1.000
_cell.length_c   1.000
_cell.angle_alpha   90.00
_cell.angle_beta   90.00
_cell.angle_gamma   90.00
#
_symmetry.space_group_name_H-M   'P 1'
#
loop_
_entity.id
_entity.type
_entity.pdbx_description
1 polymer ?
#
loop_
_entity_poly.entity_id
_entity_poly.type
_entity_poly.pdbx_seq_one_letter_code
_entity_poly.pdbx_strand_id
1 'polypeptide(L)'
;MKQLITLIFFLLTFTAFAQKPCEYSANVNDSIGTYKVTNEYLMSEKYFGGSFSYVFFSLAQTDGLPTLNLQLIQKSKDFIKANCFDKNSKVFLQLENGKIVTLLHINQENCGTLIRDEKGFDNRVTTGIFMFMKDNYEELKKSPISIMRVKYLTDTEDYIVKRELTSELNGKVTHPNTYFMENIRCVE
;
A
#
# COMPACT_ATOMS: atom_id res chain seq x y z
N MET A 1 26.59 22.58 -34.24
CA MET A 1 25.48 23.12 -33.40
C MET A 1 24.11 22.55 -33.79
N LYS A 2 23.67 22.63 -35.06
CA LYS A 2 22.34 22.11 -35.48
C LYS A 2 22.11 20.63 -35.14
N GLN A 3 23.12 19.77 -35.32
CA GLN A 3 23.01 18.33 -35.01
C GLN A 3 23.03 18.00 -33.50
N LEU A 4 23.59 18.88 -32.67
CA LEU A 4 23.60 18.70 -31.22
C LEU A 4 22.22 19.00 -30.63
N ILE A 5 21.54 20.01 -31.17
CA ILE A 5 20.18 20.40 -30.76
C ILE A 5 19.18 19.30 -31.12
N THR A 6 19.28 18.70 -32.30
CA THR A 6 18.43 17.55 -32.68
C THR A 6 18.68 16.32 -31.81
N LEU A 7 19.93 16.05 -31.42
CA LEU A 7 20.25 14.92 -30.52
C LEU A 7 19.66 15.12 -29.13
N ILE A 8 19.75 16.34 -28.58
CA ILE A 8 19.14 16.69 -27.29
C ILE A 8 17.61 16.56 -27.38
N PHE A 9 17.01 17.02 -28.48
CA PHE A 9 15.57 16.90 -28.69
C PHE A 9 15.12 15.43 -28.79
N PHE A 10 15.92 14.58 -29.44
CA PHE A 10 15.65 13.14 -29.57
C PHE A 10 15.82 12.39 -28.23
N LEU A 11 16.77 12.80 -27.39
CA LEU A 11 16.95 12.23 -26.04
C LEU A 11 15.82 12.64 -25.08
N LEU A 12 15.26 13.84 -25.23
CA LEU A 12 14.13 14.32 -24.44
C LEU A 12 12.82 13.60 -24.77
N THR A 13 12.64 13.08 -25.99
CA THR A 13 11.41 12.34 -26.33
C THR A 13 11.37 10.94 -25.71
N PHE A 14 12.52 10.33 -25.37
CA PHE A 14 12.54 9.00 -24.74
C PHE A 14 12.13 9.00 -23.26
N THR A 15 12.35 10.10 -22.53
CA THR A 15 12.00 10.17 -21.09
C THR A 15 10.50 10.31 -20.87
N ALA A 16 9.74 10.80 -21.85
CA ALA A 16 8.29 10.97 -21.76
C ALA A 16 7.50 9.65 -21.78
N PHE A 17 8.07 8.57 -22.33
CA PHE A 17 7.38 7.28 -22.51
C PHE A 17 7.82 6.17 -21.54
N ALA A 18 8.70 6.47 -20.58
CA ALA A 18 9.22 5.47 -19.64
C ALA A 18 8.30 5.18 -18.44
N GLN A 19 7.15 5.86 -18.32
CA GLN A 19 6.25 5.71 -17.18
C GLN A 19 5.28 4.54 -17.40
N LYS A 20 5.33 3.54 -16.51
CA LYS A 20 4.38 2.43 -16.53
C LYS A 20 2.94 2.96 -16.37
N PRO A 21 1.97 2.48 -17.18
CA PRO A 21 0.58 2.86 -17.01
C PRO A 21 0.07 2.41 -15.63
N CYS A 22 -0.84 3.20 -15.05
CA CYS A 22 -1.49 2.88 -13.79
C CYS A 22 -2.63 1.88 -14.02
N GLU A 23 -2.63 0.77 -13.28
CA GLU A 23 -3.70 -0.21 -13.31
C GLU A 23 -4.67 0.01 -12.14
N TYR A 24 -5.94 0.18 -12.48
CA TYR A 24 -6.99 0.47 -11.51
C TYR A 24 -7.97 -0.69 -11.40
N SER A 25 -8.32 -1.03 -10.16
CA SER A 25 -9.40 -1.96 -9.84
C SER A 25 -10.77 -1.28 -9.97
N ALA A 26 -10.82 0.03 -9.71
CA ALA A 26 -11.97 0.89 -9.94
C ALA A 26 -11.52 2.25 -10.46
N ASN A 27 -12.21 2.77 -11.48
CA ASN A 27 -11.98 4.10 -12.03
C ASN A 27 -13.32 4.65 -12.52
N VAL A 28 -13.96 5.44 -11.67
CA VAL A 28 -15.29 5.99 -11.89
C VAL A 28 -15.20 7.51 -11.89
N ASN A 29 -15.82 8.12 -12.89
CA ASN A 29 -15.99 9.56 -13.01
C ASN A 29 -17.43 9.80 -13.40
N ASP A 30 -18.22 10.35 -12.49
CA ASP A 30 -19.63 10.63 -12.69
C ASP A 30 -19.97 12.05 -12.24
N SER A 31 -21.27 12.39 -12.26
CA SER A 31 -21.75 13.71 -11.84
C SER A 31 -21.63 13.98 -10.34
N ILE A 32 -21.32 12.96 -9.52
CA ILE A 32 -21.22 13.02 -8.06
C ILE A 32 -19.76 13.19 -7.64
N GLY A 33 -18.82 12.66 -8.42
CA GLY A 33 -17.39 12.90 -8.20
C GLY A 33 -16.46 11.97 -8.97
N THR A 34 -15.21 11.93 -8.52
CA THR A 34 -14.15 11.08 -9.08
C THR A 34 -13.65 10.09 -8.03
N TYR A 35 -13.60 8.81 -8.41
CA TYR A 35 -13.10 7.74 -7.55
C TYR A 35 -12.20 6.80 -8.33
N LYS A 36 -10.95 6.66 -7.87
CA LYS A 36 -9.96 5.75 -8.44
C LYS A 36 -9.35 4.90 -7.35
N VAL A 37 -9.11 3.62 -7.62
CA VAL A 37 -8.39 2.71 -6.73
C VAL A 37 -7.46 1.84 -7.56
N THR A 38 -6.19 1.73 -7.16
CA THR A 38 -5.24 0.83 -7.81
C THR A 38 -5.55 -0.63 -7.48
N ASN A 39 -4.93 -1.55 -8.20
CA ASN A 39 -4.94 -2.96 -7.78
C ASN A 39 -4.27 -3.15 -6.41
N GLU A 40 -4.71 -4.17 -5.68
CA GLU A 40 -4.07 -4.59 -4.42
C GLU A 40 -2.64 -5.07 -4.69
N TYR A 41 -1.72 -4.64 -3.82
CA TYR A 41 -0.30 -4.91 -3.91
C TYR A 41 0.19 -5.56 -2.62
N LEU A 42 0.80 -6.74 -2.74
CA LEU A 42 1.31 -7.48 -1.59
C LEU A 42 2.54 -6.76 -1.01
N MET A 43 2.44 -6.34 0.24
CA MET A 43 3.51 -5.64 0.96
C MET A 43 4.25 -6.56 1.94
N SER A 44 3.54 -7.51 2.52
CA SER A 44 4.10 -8.47 3.47
C SER A 44 3.32 -9.78 3.43
N GLU A 45 4.06 -10.88 3.53
CA GLU A 45 3.53 -12.23 3.67
C GLU A 45 4.35 -12.94 4.76
N LYS A 46 3.64 -13.59 5.68
CA LYS A 46 4.24 -14.35 6.77
C LYS A 46 3.46 -15.63 7.00
N TYR A 47 4.17 -16.75 7.03
CA TYR A 47 3.64 -18.03 7.49
C TYR A 47 4.38 -18.45 8.76
N PHE A 48 3.64 -18.62 9.86
CA PHE A 48 4.22 -19.02 11.14
C PHE A 48 3.21 -19.81 11.98
N GLY A 49 3.62 -20.98 12.48
CA GLY A 49 2.80 -21.78 13.40
C GLY A 49 1.43 -22.17 12.83
N GLY A 50 1.33 -22.48 11.54
CA GLY A 50 0.07 -22.82 10.89
C GLY A 50 -0.86 -21.62 10.62
N SER A 51 -0.41 -20.40 10.95
CA SER A 51 -1.12 -19.15 10.69
C SER A 51 -0.44 -18.38 9.54
N PHE A 52 -1.25 -17.85 8.64
CA PHE A 52 -0.81 -16.98 7.54
C PHE A 52 -1.24 -15.55 7.81
N SER A 53 -0.38 -14.59 7.46
CA SER A 53 -0.68 -13.17 7.55
C SER A 53 -0.22 -12.46 6.28
N TYR A 54 -1.09 -11.64 5.73
CA TYR A 54 -0.86 -10.86 4.53
C TYR A 54 -1.17 -9.40 4.79
N VAL A 55 -0.35 -8.51 4.21
CA VAL A 55 -0.62 -7.08 4.17
C VAL A 55 -0.65 -6.64 2.72
N PHE A 56 -1.76 -6.03 2.32
CA PHE A 56 -1.96 -5.47 0.99
C PHE A 56 -2.17 -3.97 1.05
N PHE A 57 -1.57 -3.27 0.09
CA PHE A 57 -1.79 -1.85 -0.15
C PHE A 57 -2.54 -1.62 -1.46
N SER A 58 -3.44 -0.66 -1.46
CA SER A 58 -3.95 -0.04 -2.68
C SER A 58 -4.08 1.45 -2.47
N LEU A 59 -3.68 2.24 -3.46
CA LEU A 59 -3.85 3.69 -3.43
C LEU A 59 -5.25 4.03 -3.94
N ALA A 60 -5.92 4.96 -3.26
CA ALA A 60 -7.21 5.47 -3.69
C ALA A 60 -7.20 7.01 -3.77
N GLN A 61 -7.94 7.56 -4.73
CA GLN A 61 -8.17 8.99 -4.89
C GLN A 61 -9.68 9.22 -4.91
N THR A 62 -10.19 10.00 -3.97
CA THR A 62 -11.59 10.44 -3.95
C THR A 62 -11.61 11.96 -4.03
N ASP A 63 -12.14 12.52 -5.12
CA ASP A 63 -12.24 13.97 -5.34
C ASP A 63 -10.92 14.73 -5.11
N GLY A 64 -9.82 14.13 -5.59
CA GLY A 64 -8.47 14.69 -5.46
C GLY A 64 -7.79 14.47 -4.11
N LEU A 65 -8.43 13.78 -3.15
CA LEU A 65 -7.82 13.39 -1.88
C LEU A 65 -7.19 11.99 -1.99
N PRO A 66 -5.84 11.88 -2.00
CA PRO A 66 -5.18 10.59 -2.00
C PRO A 66 -5.24 9.93 -0.61
N THR A 67 -5.46 8.63 -0.61
CA THR A 67 -5.49 7.77 0.58
C THR A 67 -4.81 6.44 0.28
N LEU A 68 -4.34 5.79 1.34
CA LEU A 68 -3.83 4.43 1.31
C LEU A 68 -4.86 3.51 1.97
N ASN A 69 -5.38 2.56 1.21
CA ASN A 69 -6.11 1.44 1.79
C ASN A 69 -5.09 0.37 2.19
N LEU A 70 -5.13 0.00 3.46
CA LEU A 70 -4.36 -1.10 4.02
C LEU A 70 -5.34 -2.23 4.35
N GLN A 71 -5.11 -3.40 3.77
CA GLN A 71 -5.86 -4.61 4.07
C GLN A 71 -4.94 -5.64 4.72
N LEU A 72 -5.35 -6.13 5.87
CA LEU A 72 -4.73 -7.25 6.57
C LEU A 72 -5.60 -8.48 6.41
N ILE A 73 -5.00 -9.59 6.00
CA ILE A 73 -5.67 -10.88 5.98
C ILE A 73 -4.89 -11.82 6.89
N GLN A 74 -5.56 -12.35 7.90
CA GLN A 74 -5.01 -13.37 8.79
C GLN A 74 -5.81 -14.66 8.60
N LYS A 75 -5.13 -15.78 8.42
CA LYS A 75 -5.73 -17.10 8.23
C LYS A 75 -5.14 -18.09 9.22
N SER A 76 -5.97 -18.77 10.00
CA SER A 76 -5.53 -19.78 10.97
C SER A 76 -6.63 -20.79 11.27
N LYS A 77 -6.27 -21.95 11.79
CA LYS A 77 -7.22 -22.87 12.45
C LYS A 77 -7.42 -22.54 13.92
N ASP A 78 -6.47 -21.83 14.50
CA ASP A 78 -6.51 -21.35 15.87
C ASP A 78 -7.21 -20.00 15.95
N PHE A 79 -7.54 -19.58 17.17
CA PHE A 79 -8.19 -18.30 17.40
C PHE A 79 -7.32 -17.13 16.92
N ILE A 80 -7.89 -16.32 16.01
CA ILE A 80 -7.26 -15.09 15.53
C ILE A 80 -7.70 -13.93 16.41
N LYS A 81 -6.76 -13.28 17.09
CA LYS A 81 -6.99 -12.04 17.86
C LYS A 81 -7.49 -10.93 16.93
N ALA A 82 -8.48 -10.15 17.39
CA ALA A 82 -8.95 -8.99 16.65
C ALA A 82 -8.01 -7.79 16.87
N ASN A 83 -7.41 -7.31 15.78
CA ASN A 83 -6.69 -6.03 15.74
C ASN A 83 -7.59 -5.00 15.06
N CYS A 84 -8.05 -4.02 15.83
CA CYS A 84 -8.99 -3.00 15.35
C CYS A 84 -8.26 -1.71 14.94
N PHE A 85 -8.76 -1.06 13.89
CA PHE A 85 -8.45 0.32 13.57
C PHE A 85 -9.46 1.27 14.21
N ASP A 86 -8.99 2.44 14.62
CA ASP A 86 -9.74 3.53 15.22
C ASP A 86 -9.14 4.89 14.77
N LYS A 87 -9.57 6.02 15.35
CA LYS A 87 -8.95 7.33 15.08
C LYS A 87 -7.49 7.48 15.46
N ASN A 88 -7.03 6.70 16.44
CA ASN A 88 -5.66 6.80 16.96
C ASN A 88 -4.70 5.88 16.21
N SER A 89 -5.24 5.06 15.31
CA SER A 89 -4.49 4.13 14.47
C SER A 89 -3.68 4.90 13.43
N LYS A 90 -2.44 4.44 13.22
CA LYS A 90 -1.45 5.12 12.38
C LYS A 90 -0.59 4.10 11.66
N VAL A 91 -0.16 4.44 10.46
CA VAL A 91 0.91 3.71 9.77
C VAL A 91 2.14 4.61 9.76
N PHE A 92 3.25 4.07 10.24
CA PHE A 92 4.55 4.72 10.16
C PHE A 92 5.41 3.99 9.13
N LEU A 93 5.96 4.73 8.17
CA LEU A 93 6.83 4.22 7.13
C LEU A 93 8.20 4.84 7.34
N GLN A 94 9.16 4.03 7.78
CA GLN A 94 10.56 4.44 7.90
C GLN A 94 11.26 4.24 6.56
N LEU A 95 11.74 5.33 5.99
CA LEU A 95 12.42 5.34 4.71
C LEU A 95 13.91 5.00 4.90
N GLU A 96 14.55 4.47 3.85
CA GLU A 96 15.99 4.16 3.86
C GLU A 96 16.85 5.41 4.09
N ASN A 97 16.34 6.61 3.77
CA ASN A 97 17.00 7.89 4.06
C ASN A 97 16.85 8.36 5.53
N GLY A 98 16.23 7.55 6.40
CA GLY A 98 16.06 7.82 7.83
C GLY A 98 14.82 8.66 8.20
N LYS A 99 14.08 9.20 7.23
CA LYS A 99 12.83 9.93 7.50
C LYS A 99 11.70 8.97 7.85
N ILE A 100 10.75 9.45 8.64
CA ILE A 100 9.55 8.69 9.02
C ILE A 100 8.31 9.42 8.49
N VAL A 101 7.59 8.74 7.60
CA VAL A 101 6.30 9.21 7.08
C VAL A 101 5.19 8.62 7.93
N THR A 102 4.31 9.48 8.43
CA THR A 102 3.14 9.05 9.21
C THR A 102 1.87 9.23 8.39
N LEU A 103 1.04 8.19 8.36
CA LEU A 103 -0.31 8.20 7.77
C LEU A 103 -1.35 8.07 8.88
N LEU A 104 -2.46 8.79 8.75
CA LEU A 104 -3.49 8.90 9.79
C LEU A 104 -4.78 8.20 9.36
N HIS A 105 -5.37 7.38 10.24
CA HIS A 105 -6.62 6.70 9.94
C HIS A 105 -7.81 7.69 9.86
N ILE A 106 -8.80 7.44 8.98
CA ILE A 106 -9.97 8.31 8.77
C ILE A 106 -11.03 8.30 9.89
N ASN A 107 -10.67 7.86 11.10
CA ASN A 107 -11.59 7.77 12.26
C ASN A 107 -12.84 6.89 12.00
N GLN A 108 -12.64 5.76 11.32
CA GLN A 108 -13.64 4.69 11.23
C GLN A 108 -13.20 3.49 12.06
N GLU A 109 -14.05 2.98 12.93
CA GLU A 109 -13.69 1.76 13.66
C GLU A 109 -13.85 0.53 12.75
N ASN A 110 -12.82 -0.31 12.67
CA ASN A 110 -12.88 -1.57 11.94
C ASN A 110 -12.04 -2.66 12.63
N CYS A 111 -12.71 -3.67 13.16
CA CYS A 111 -12.10 -4.84 13.82
C CYS A 111 -11.93 -6.06 12.90
N GLY A 112 -12.26 -5.89 11.62
CA GLY A 112 -12.22 -6.93 10.61
C GLY A 112 -13.40 -7.89 10.64
N THR A 113 -13.66 -8.50 9.49
CA THR A 113 -14.72 -9.50 9.29
C THR A 113 -14.10 -10.89 9.37
N LEU A 114 -14.72 -11.78 10.15
CA LEU A 114 -14.34 -13.19 10.22
C LEU A 114 -15.12 -14.01 9.19
N ILE A 115 -14.40 -14.76 8.37
CA ILE A 115 -14.94 -15.62 7.31
C ILE A 115 -14.35 -17.01 7.49
N ARG A 116 -15.20 -18.00 7.76
CA ARG A 116 -14.77 -19.39 7.90
C ARG A 116 -14.83 -20.08 6.54
N ASP A 117 -13.74 -20.74 6.15
CA ASP A 117 -13.69 -21.51 4.91
C ASP A 117 -14.17 -22.95 5.09
N GLU A 118 -14.46 -23.63 3.97
CA GLU A 118 -14.93 -25.02 3.95
C GLU A 118 -13.90 -26.01 4.52
N LYS A 119 -12.62 -25.62 4.59
CA LYS A 119 -11.52 -26.42 5.14
C LYS A 119 -11.33 -26.19 6.65
N GLY A 120 -12.21 -25.40 7.27
CA GLY A 120 -12.22 -25.12 8.70
C GLY A 120 -11.18 -24.10 9.17
N PHE A 121 -10.61 -23.31 8.26
CA PHE A 121 -9.80 -22.15 8.63
C PHE A 121 -10.69 -20.93 8.86
N ASP A 122 -10.35 -20.18 9.90
CA ASP A 122 -10.85 -18.84 10.10
C ASP A 122 -9.98 -17.86 9.33
N ASN A 123 -10.61 -16.95 8.59
CA ASN A 123 -9.95 -15.88 7.85
C ASN A 123 -10.49 -14.56 8.38
N ARG A 124 -9.65 -13.72 8.96
CA ARG A 124 -10.02 -12.36 9.35
C ARG A 124 -9.47 -11.37 8.33
N VAL A 125 -10.37 -10.55 7.78
CA VAL A 125 -10.02 -9.47 6.85
C VAL A 125 -10.28 -8.14 7.54
N THR A 126 -9.23 -7.39 7.82
CA THR A 126 -9.30 -6.05 8.44
C THR A 126 -8.83 -5.01 7.43
N THR A 127 -9.65 -3.98 7.19
CA THR A 127 -9.32 -2.89 6.26
C THR A 127 -9.27 -1.55 6.98
N GLY A 128 -8.29 -0.72 6.64
CA GLY A 128 -8.17 0.64 7.15
C GLY A 128 -7.83 1.60 6.03
N ILE A 129 -8.33 2.83 6.12
CA ILE A 129 -8.06 3.90 5.16
C ILE A 129 -7.22 4.96 5.85
N PHE A 130 -6.06 5.26 5.28
CA PHE A 130 -5.07 6.14 5.87
C PHE A 130 -4.79 7.33 4.94
N MET A 131 -4.88 8.54 5.51
CA MET A 131 -4.59 9.78 4.80
C MET A 131 -3.11 10.11 4.85
N PHE A 132 -2.61 10.68 3.75
CA PHE A 132 -1.26 11.25 3.68
C PHE A 132 -1.24 12.64 4.31
N MET A 133 -0.19 12.93 5.08
CA MET A 133 0.12 14.30 5.50
C MET A 133 0.81 15.05 4.35
N LYS A 134 0.44 16.31 4.11
CA LYS A 134 0.95 17.13 2.98
C LYS A 134 2.48 17.10 2.86
N ASP A 135 3.19 17.25 3.97
CA ASP A 135 4.65 17.38 3.97
C ASP A 135 5.37 16.05 3.69
N ASN A 136 4.67 14.92 3.87
CA ASN A 136 5.26 13.58 3.81
C ASN A 136 5.05 12.88 2.46
N TYR A 137 4.15 13.39 1.62
CA TYR A 137 3.81 12.79 0.33
C TYR A 137 5.00 12.81 -0.65
N GLU A 138 5.78 13.89 -0.65
CA GLU A 138 6.93 14.06 -1.54
C GLU A 138 8.14 13.19 -1.18
N GLU A 139 8.26 12.78 0.09
CA GLU A 139 9.37 11.92 0.52
C GLU A 139 9.17 10.47 0.05
N LEU A 140 7.92 10.00 0.01
CA LEU A 140 7.56 8.66 -0.48
C LEU A 140 7.92 8.43 -1.96
N LYS A 141 8.08 9.51 -2.73
CA LYS A 141 8.53 9.47 -4.14
C LYS A 141 10.03 9.25 -4.29
N LYS A 142 10.81 9.58 -3.25
CA LYS A 142 12.27 9.76 -3.34
C LYS A 142 13.07 8.66 -2.68
N SER A 143 12.51 7.98 -1.68
CA SER A 143 13.24 6.99 -0.89
C SER A 143 12.42 5.72 -0.65
N PRO A 144 13.03 4.52 -0.79
CA PRO A 144 12.37 3.26 -0.48
C PRO A 144 12.01 3.13 0.99
N ILE A 145 11.01 2.31 1.29
CA ILE A 145 10.63 1.96 2.66
C ILE A 145 11.48 0.79 3.16
N SER A 146 11.96 0.91 4.39
CA SER A 146 12.70 -0.14 5.09
C SER A 146 11.85 -0.86 6.15
N ILE A 147 11.05 -0.10 6.91
CA ILE A 147 10.19 -0.63 7.97
C ILE A 147 8.81 0.01 7.87
N MET A 148 7.79 -0.81 8.00
CA MET A 148 6.41 -0.38 8.17
C MET A 148 5.96 -0.76 9.58
N ARG A 149 5.46 0.19 10.34
CA ARG A 149 4.84 -0.03 11.65
C ARG A 149 3.36 0.31 11.58
N VAL A 150 2.52 -0.64 11.93
CA VAL A 150 1.07 -0.44 12.02
C VAL A 150 0.69 -0.35 13.49
N LYS A 151 0.17 0.80 13.90
CA LYS A 151 -0.41 1.00 15.23
C LYS A 151 -1.91 0.77 15.14
N TYR A 152 -2.38 -0.24 15.84
CA TYR A 152 -3.78 -0.57 16.04
C TYR A 152 -4.32 0.11 17.31
N LEU A 153 -5.60 -0.13 17.62
CA LEU A 153 -6.25 0.36 18.85
C LEU A 153 -5.51 -0.08 20.12
N THR A 154 -5.13 -1.35 20.22
CA THR A 154 -4.55 -1.96 21.43
C THR A 154 -3.15 -2.52 21.25
N ASP A 155 -2.60 -2.46 20.03
CA ASP A 155 -1.36 -3.15 19.67
C ASP A 155 -0.54 -2.36 18.66
N THR A 156 0.71 -2.76 18.46
CA THR A 156 1.58 -2.20 17.41
C THR A 156 2.42 -3.33 16.83
N GLU A 157 2.41 -3.44 15.51
CA GLU A 157 3.16 -4.47 14.80
C GLU A 157 4.14 -3.85 13.80
N ASP A 158 5.35 -4.40 13.77
CA ASP A 158 6.43 -4.00 12.89
C ASP A 158 6.65 -5.03 11.78
N TYR A 159 6.78 -4.53 10.56
CA TYR A 159 7.04 -5.30 9.37
C TYR A 159 8.34 -4.80 8.74
N ILE A 160 9.30 -5.72 8.56
CA ILE A 160 10.48 -5.46 7.74
C ILE A 160 10.05 -5.52 6.29
N VAL A 161 10.18 -4.40 5.58
CA VAL A 161 9.76 -4.29 4.18
C VAL A 161 10.87 -4.85 3.29
N LYS A 162 10.56 -5.92 2.56
CA LYS A 162 11.55 -6.57 1.69
C LYS A 162 11.75 -5.76 0.41
N ARG A 163 12.95 -5.86 -0.17
CA ARG A 163 13.25 -5.32 -1.51
C ARG A 163 12.54 -6.10 -2.61
N GLU A 164 12.49 -7.41 -2.43
CA GLU A 164 11.81 -8.34 -3.32
C GLU A 164 11.03 -9.33 -2.46
N LEU A 165 9.79 -9.60 -2.85
CA LEU A 165 8.89 -10.54 -2.20
C LEU A 165 8.24 -11.40 -3.28
N THR A 166 8.59 -12.68 -3.29
CA THR A 166 7.91 -13.70 -4.09
C THR A 166 6.79 -14.31 -3.26
N SER A 167 5.56 -14.10 -3.70
CA SER A 167 4.35 -14.61 -3.04
C SER A 167 4.33 -16.13 -3.02
N GLU A 168 4.14 -16.74 -1.85
CA GLU A 168 3.96 -18.19 -1.74
C GLU A 168 2.60 -18.64 -2.28
N LEU A 169 1.60 -17.75 -2.29
CA LEU A 169 0.26 -18.04 -2.79
C LEU A 169 0.17 -18.24 -4.30
N ASN A 170 0.90 -17.45 -5.08
CA ASN A 170 0.74 -17.39 -6.54
C ASN A 170 2.06 -17.23 -7.30
N GLY A 171 3.21 -17.23 -6.63
CA GLY A 171 4.53 -17.07 -7.24
C GLY A 171 4.80 -15.67 -7.81
N LYS A 172 3.90 -14.70 -7.62
CA LYS A 172 4.07 -13.33 -8.12
C LYS A 172 5.18 -12.62 -7.35
N VAL A 173 6.13 -12.04 -8.07
CA VAL A 173 7.20 -11.21 -7.50
C VAL A 173 6.73 -9.77 -7.37
N THR A 174 6.96 -9.18 -6.21
CA THR A 174 6.65 -7.79 -5.86
C THR A 174 7.88 -7.11 -5.25
N HIS A 175 7.90 -5.78 -5.28
CA HIS A 175 8.95 -4.92 -4.71
C HIS A 175 8.33 -3.94 -3.71
N PRO A 176 7.98 -4.41 -2.49
CA PRO A 176 7.28 -3.60 -1.50
C PRO A 176 8.02 -2.31 -1.10
N ASN A 177 9.35 -2.34 -1.04
CA ASN A 177 10.14 -1.17 -0.62
C ASN A 177 10.00 0.03 -1.58
N THR A 178 9.83 -0.20 -2.88
CA THR A 178 9.67 0.86 -3.89
C THR A 178 8.21 1.14 -4.24
N TYR A 179 7.25 0.53 -3.54
CA TYR A 179 5.82 0.62 -3.85
C TYR A 179 5.34 2.05 -4.11
N PHE A 180 5.61 3.00 -3.21
CA PHE A 180 5.14 4.37 -3.40
C PHE A 180 5.88 5.09 -4.53
N MET A 181 7.20 4.89 -4.66
CA MET A 181 7.97 5.48 -5.76
C MET A 181 7.39 5.07 -7.13
N GLU A 182 6.90 3.84 -7.24
CA GLU A 182 6.35 3.29 -8.47
C GLU A 182 4.86 3.58 -8.69
N ASN A 183 4.07 3.84 -7.66
CA ASN A 183 2.60 3.87 -7.78
C ASN A 183 1.95 5.16 -7.28
N ILE A 184 2.63 6.00 -6.50
CA ILE A 184 2.01 7.19 -5.87
C ILE A 184 1.48 8.20 -6.90
N ARG A 185 2.10 8.30 -8.08
CA ARG A 185 1.62 9.12 -9.21
C ARG A 185 0.23 8.74 -9.71
N CYS A 186 -0.26 7.54 -9.40
CA CYS A 186 -1.56 7.06 -9.85
C CYS A 186 -2.73 7.69 -9.08
N VAL A 187 -2.43 8.41 -8.00
CA VAL A 187 -3.44 9.13 -7.18
C VAL A 187 -3.08 10.60 -6.96
N GLU A 188 -2.18 11.12 -7.79
CA GLU A 188 -1.89 12.57 -7.91
C GLU A 188 -2.96 13.32 -8.70
#